data_AF-A0A0Q5P4H2-F1
#
_entry.id   AF-A0A0Q5P4H2-F1
#
_cell.length_a   1.000
_cell.length_b   1.000
_cell.length_c   1.000
_cell.angle_alpha   90.00
_cell.angle_beta   90.00
_cell.angle_gamma   90.00
#
_symmetry.space_group_name_H-M   'P 1'
#
loop_
_entity.id
_entity.type
_entity.pdbx_description
1 polymer ?
#
loop_
_entity_poly.entity_id
_entity_poly.type
_entity_poly.pdbx_seq_one_letter_code
_entity_poly.pdbx_strand_id
1 'polypeptide(L)'
;MMKALAARFALVVSCGLMMATPAAAQFWQCAPYAREISGIDIHGNANTWWNQAQGKYERGHVPQPGAVLAFESTRRMRVGHVAMVSRVVSEREVLLTHANWSRRGAIETDVRAVDVSSAGDWSEVRVWYGPQGGLGTSSYPVKGFIYSGHAPTTDAEPAVEYPHGADRETRVLAFVGKMD
;
A
#
# COMPACT_ATOMS: atom_id res chain seq x y z
N MET A 1 -48.25 44.87 -1.14
CA MET A 1 -46.91 45.01 -1.76
C MET A 1 -45.77 44.33 -0.99
N MET A 2 -45.72 44.38 0.36
CA MET A 2 -44.63 43.75 1.15
C MET A 2 -44.65 42.21 1.25
N LYS A 3 -45.80 41.55 1.04
CA LYS A 3 -45.89 40.07 1.12
C LYS A 3 -45.26 39.33 -0.08
N ALA A 4 -45.03 40.04 -1.20
CA ALA A 4 -44.46 39.45 -2.41
C ALA A 4 -42.92 39.43 -2.45
N LEU A 5 -42.25 40.22 -1.58
CA LEU A 5 -40.79 40.24 -1.50
C LEU A 5 -40.22 39.08 -0.66
N ALA A 6 -40.93 38.68 0.41
CA ALA A 6 -40.48 37.60 1.30
C ALA A 6 -40.41 36.23 0.60
N ALA A 7 -41.32 35.98 -0.35
CA ALA A 7 -41.37 34.73 -1.11
C ALA A 7 -40.19 34.55 -2.08
N ARG A 8 -39.54 35.64 -2.52
CA ARG A 8 -38.37 35.58 -3.42
C ARG A 8 -37.04 35.42 -2.69
N PHE A 9 -36.97 35.84 -1.43
CA PHE A 9 -35.78 35.63 -0.60
C PHE A 9 -35.68 34.20 -0.05
N ALA A 10 -36.83 33.56 0.22
CA ALA A 10 -36.86 32.17 0.69
C ALA A 10 -36.42 31.14 -0.38
N LEU A 11 -36.60 31.45 -1.67
CA LEU A 11 -36.24 30.53 -2.76
C LEU A 11 -34.72 30.48 -3.02
N VAL A 12 -33.99 31.56 -2.76
CA VAL A 12 -32.53 31.64 -3.02
C VAL A 12 -31.71 31.00 -1.90
N VAL A 13 -32.21 31.02 -0.66
CA VAL A 13 -31.52 30.42 0.50
C VAL A 13 -31.67 28.89 0.53
N SER A 14 -32.71 28.33 -0.09
CA SER A 14 -32.94 26.88 -0.12
C SER A 14 -32.09 26.11 -1.14
N CYS A 15 -31.41 26.78 -2.06
CA CYS A 15 -30.59 26.14 -3.10
C CYS A 15 -29.11 25.93 -2.71
N GLY A 16 -28.70 26.35 -1.51
CA GLY A 16 -27.33 26.24 -0.99
C GLY A 16 -27.02 24.97 -0.21
N LEU A 17 -27.95 23.99 -0.16
CA LEU A 17 -27.73 22.69 0.46
C LEU A 17 -26.70 21.90 -0.35
N MET A 18 -25.43 22.11 0.01
CA MET A 18 -24.31 21.17 -0.05
C MET A 18 -24.43 20.10 -1.12
N MET A 19 -23.86 20.39 -2.30
CA MET A 19 -23.37 19.35 -3.20
C MET A 19 -22.25 18.60 -2.47
N ALA A 20 -22.60 17.63 -1.62
CA ALA A 20 -21.66 16.63 -1.14
C ALA A 20 -21.26 15.81 -2.38
N THR A 21 -20.14 16.17 -3.01
CA THR A 21 -19.55 15.33 -4.04
C THR A 21 -19.31 13.97 -3.40
N PRO A 22 -19.89 12.88 -3.92
CA PRO A 22 -19.55 11.56 -3.41
C PRO A 22 -18.03 11.40 -3.53
N ALA A 23 -17.37 11.02 -2.44
CA ALA A 23 -15.97 10.64 -2.48
C ALA A 23 -15.87 9.45 -3.43
N ALA A 24 -15.48 9.70 -4.68
CA ALA A 24 -15.23 8.65 -5.64
C ALA A 24 -14.02 7.88 -5.13
N ALA A 25 -14.24 6.67 -4.62
CA ALA A 25 -13.16 5.79 -4.19
C ALA A 25 -12.26 5.52 -5.40
N GLN A 26 -11.05 6.08 -5.38
CA GLN A 26 -10.10 5.90 -6.47
C GLN A 26 -9.70 4.43 -6.55
N PHE A 27 -9.88 3.82 -7.73
CA PHE A 27 -9.60 2.41 -7.94
C PHE A 27 -8.15 2.21 -8.39
N TRP A 28 -7.27 1.94 -7.43
CA TRP A 28 -5.84 1.80 -7.70
C TRP A 28 -5.44 0.39 -8.12
N GLN A 29 -4.64 0.28 -9.17
CA GLN A 29 -3.90 -0.95 -9.49
C GLN A 29 -2.50 -0.88 -8.86
N CYS A 30 -1.89 -2.04 -8.60
CA CYS A 30 -0.57 -2.09 -7.96
C CYS A 30 0.52 -1.37 -8.75
N ALA A 31 0.63 -1.62 -10.06
CA ALA A 31 1.65 -1.04 -10.92
C ALA A 31 1.60 0.50 -11.02
N PRO A 32 0.48 1.14 -11.40
CA PRO A 32 0.43 2.60 -11.45
C PRO A 32 0.59 3.25 -10.08
N TYR A 33 0.08 2.63 -9.01
CA TYR A 33 0.25 3.18 -7.66
C TYR A 33 1.70 3.06 -7.18
N ALA A 34 2.36 1.91 -7.40
CA ALA A 34 3.77 1.73 -7.07
C ALA A 34 4.67 2.73 -7.81
N ARG A 35 4.37 3.01 -9.09
CA ARG A 35 5.08 4.03 -9.88
C ARG A 35 4.94 5.43 -9.26
N GLU A 36 3.72 5.78 -8.84
CA GLU A 36 3.43 7.07 -8.19
C GLU A 36 4.28 7.26 -6.92
N ILE A 37 4.30 6.27 -6.04
CA ILE A 37 4.91 6.41 -4.70
C ILE A 37 6.42 6.12 -4.65
N SER A 38 6.96 5.39 -5.65
CA SER A 38 8.38 5.00 -5.67
C SER A 38 9.24 5.83 -6.64
N GLY A 39 8.62 6.53 -7.59
CA GLY A 39 9.33 7.22 -8.67
C GLY A 39 9.93 6.30 -9.74
N ILE A 40 9.68 4.97 -9.68
CA ILE A 40 10.08 4.04 -10.74
C ILE A 40 9.14 4.18 -11.94
N ASP A 41 9.65 4.72 -13.04
CA ASP A 41 8.91 4.96 -14.28
C ASP A 41 8.89 3.72 -15.19
N ILE A 42 8.29 2.64 -14.69
CA ILE A 42 8.02 1.42 -15.45
C ILE A 42 6.51 1.27 -15.65
N HIS A 43 6.13 0.86 -16.87
CA HIS A 43 4.72 0.77 -17.28
C HIS A 43 4.34 -0.65 -17.70
N GLY A 44 3.03 -0.90 -17.69
CA GLY A 44 2.46 -2.20 -18.06
C GLY A 44 2.34 -3.16 -16.86
N ASN A 45 2.14 -4.44 -17.18
CA ASN A 45 1.84 -5.47 -16.18
C ASN A 45 3.00 -5.66 -15.20
N ALA A 46 2.69 -5.86 -13.92
CA ALA A 46 3.65 -5.99 -12.83
C ALA A 46 4.70 -7.11 -13.08
N ASN A 47 4.29 -8.24 -13.67
CA ASN A 47 5.20 -9.34 -13.99
C ASN A 47 6.30 -9.00 -15.00
N THR A 48 6.16 -7.91 -15.75
CA THR A 48 7.18 -7.46 -16.71
C THR A 48 8.23 -6.54 -16.08
N TRP A 49 7.93 -5.96 -14.90
CA TRP A 49 8.74 -4.89 -14.31
C TRP A 49 10.18 -5.32 -14.04
N TRP A 50 10.37 -6.54 -13.54
CA TRP A 50 11.71 -7.07 -13.25
C TRP A 50 12.62 -7.05 -14.47
N ASN A 51 12.10 -7.44 -15.64
CA ASN A 51 12.87 -7.46 -16.88
C ASN A 51 13.03 -6.05 -17.46
N GLN A 52 11.98 -5.22 -17.40
CA GLN A 52 12.04 -3.84 -17.87
C GLN A 52 13.03 -2.97 -17.06
N ALA A 53 13.20 -3.27 -15.78
CA ALA A 53 14.15 -2.60 -14.91
C ALA A 53 15.61 -2.86 -15.33
N GLN A 54 15.90 -3.97 -16.01
CA GLN A 54 17.26 -4.29 -16.42
C GLN A 54 17.87 -3.17 -17.29
N GLY A 55 19.01 -2.64 -16.85
CA GLY A 55 19.73 -1.57 -17.54
C GLY A 55 19.12 -0.17 -17.34
N LYS A 56 18.02 -0.03 -16.60
CA LYS A 56 17.38 1.26 -16.24
C LYS A 56 17.41 1.54 -14.75
N TYR A 57 17.21 0.50 -13.95
CA TYR A 57 17.23 0.53 -12.50
C TYR A 57 18.12 -0.61 -12.00
N GLU A 58 18.81 -0.37 -10.89
CA GLU A 58 19.49 -1.46 -10.19
C GLU A 58 18.46 -2.44 -9.61
N ARG A 59 18.86 -3.70 -9.52
CA ARG A 59 18.02 -4.80 -9.00
C ARG A 59 18.83 -5.65 -8.04
N GLY A 60 18.18 -6.21 -7.03
CA GLY A 60 18.84 -7.13 -6.11
C GLY A 60 17.87 -7.78 -5.13
N HIS A 61 18.40 -8.32 -4.04
CA HIS A 61 17.64 -9.09 -3.04
C HIS A 61 17.69 -8.46 -1.64
N VAL A 62 18.29 -7.28 -1.50
CA VAL A 62 18.39 -6.58 -0.22
C VAL A 62 17.26 -5.55 -0.16
N PRO A 63 16.33 -5.63 0.81
CA PRO A 63 15.27 -4.65 0.93
C PRO A 63 15.83 -3.26 1.26
N GLN A 64 15.28 -2.22 0.63
CA GLN A 64 15.60 -0.83 0.93
C GLN A 64 14.32 0.01 0.93
N PRO A 65 14.17 1.02 1.79
CA PRO A 65 13.06 1.97 1.70
C PRO A 65 12.99 2.61 0.31
N GLY A 66 11.79 2.67 -0.28
CA GLY A 66 11.55 3.16 -1.63
C GLY A 66 11.75 2.12 -2.74
N ALA A 67 12.42 1.00 -2.47
CA ALA A 67 12.55 -0.08 -3.44
C ALA A 67 11.19 -0.76 -3.69
N VAL A 68 10.98 -1.23 -4.91
CA VAL A 68 9.76 -1.95 -5.29
C VAL A 68 10.04 -3.45 -5.33
N LEU A 69 9.37 -4.19 -4.44
CA LEU A 69 9.34 -5.65 -4.45
C LEU A 69 8.55 -6.14 -5.66
N ALA A 70 9.18 -6.94 -6.52
CA ALA A 70 8.59 -7.48 -7.73
C ALA A 70 8.21 -8.95 -7.56
N PHE A 71 6.91 -9.25 -7.59
CA PHE A 71 6.41 -10.62 -7.43
C PHE A 71 6.45 -11.39 -8.75
N GLU A 72 6.72 -12.68 -8.67
CA GLU A 72 6.61 -13.56 -9.84
C GLU A 72 5.14 -13.81 -10.21
N SER A 73 4.91 -14.08 -11.51
CA SER A 73 3.62 -14.58 -11.96
C SER A 73 3.35 -15.97 -11.40
N THR A 74 2.17 -16.16 -10.81
CA THR A 74 1.68 -17.49 -10.41
C THR A 74 0.34 -17.79 -11.10
N ARG A 75 -0.18 -19.02 -10.95
CA ARG A 75 -1.50 -19.38 -11.48
C ARG A 75 -2.62 -18.48 -10.97
N ARG A 76 -2.51 -18.01 -9.72
CA ARG A 76 -3.51 -17.15 -9.05
C ARG A 76 -3.19 -15.65 -9.19
N MET A 77 -2.00 -15.30 -9.69
CA MET A 77 -1.52 -13.92 -9.85
C MET A 77 -0.77 -13.79 -11.17
N ARG A 78 -1.49 -13.95 -12.28
CA ARG A 78 -0.88 -14.10 -13.63
C ARG A 78 -0.16 -12.85 -14.11
N VAL A 79 -0.72 -11.67 -13.79
CA VAL A 79 -0.14 -10.37 -14.16
C VAL A 79 0.98 -9.93 -13.20
N GLY A 80 1.35 -10.76 -12.22
CA GLY A 80 2.30 -10.43 -11.16
C GLY A 80 1.72 -9.43 -10.16
N HIS A 81 2.59 -8.92 -9.30
CA HIS A 81 2.29 -7.83 -8.37
C HIS A 81 3.56 -7.04 -8.09
N VAL A 82 3.41 -5.78 -7.70
CA VAL A 82 4.51 -4.94 -7.24
C VAL A 82 4.07 -4.17 -6.00
N ALA A 83 5.00 -3.96 -5.07
CA ALA A 83 4.74 -3.25 -3.83
C ALA A 83 5.98 -2.46 -3.40
N MET A 84 5.81 -1.20 -3.02
CA MET A 84 6.93 -0.40 -2.53
C MET A 84 7.22 -0.76 -1.08
N VAL A 85 8.49 -0.89 -0.72
CA VAL A 85 8.96 -0.98 0.66
C VAL A 85 8.90 0.41 1.28
N SER A 86 8.01 0.63 2.25
CA SER A 86 7.97 1.88 3.02
C SER A 86 8.99 1.88 4.16
N ARG A 87 9.28 0.71 4.75
CA ARG A 87 10.23 0.56 5.87
C ARG A 87 10.84 -0.83 5.89
N VAL A 88 12.11 -0.92 6.26
CA VAL A 88 12.76 -2.19 6.61
C VAL A 88 12.69 -2.36 8.12
N VAL A 89 12.09 -3.46 8.58
CA VAL A 89 11.86 -3.72 10.01
C VAL A 89 12.96 -4.63 10.57
N SER A 90 13.32 -5.66 9.81
CA SER A 90 14.40 -6.60 10.14
C SER A 90 14.95 -7.22 8.86
N GLU A 91 15.93 -8.13 9.01
CA GLU A 91 16.47 -8.91 7.89
C GLU A 91 15.38 -9.72 7.14
N ARG A 92 14.28 -10.05 7.81
CA ARG A 92 13.22 -10.92 7.31
C ARG A 92 11.86 -10.25 7.24
N GLU A 93 11.76 -8.96 7.55
CA GLU A 93 10.50 -8.24 7.57
C GLU A 93 10.63 -6.82 7.03
N VAL A 94 9.71 -6.47 6.13
CA VAL A 94 9.52 -5.12 5.61
C VAL A 94 8.06 -4.70 5.76
N LEU A 95 7.83 -3.40 5.74
CA LEU A 95 6.51 -2.83 5.53
C LEU A 95 6.36 -2.41 4.08
N LEU A 96 5.21 -2.75 3.52
CA LEU A 96 4.84 -2.47 2.15
C LEU A 96 3.74 -1.41 2.09
N THR A 97 3.83 -0.56 1.08
CA THR A 97 2.74 0.31 0.64
C THR A 97 2.41 -0.04 -0.80
N HIS A 98 1.16 -0.45 -1.04
CA HIS A 98 0.71 -0.98 -2.32
C HIS A 98 -0.81 -0.92 -2.47
N ALA A 99 -1.32 -1.25 -3.65
CA ALA A 99 -2.75 -1.25 -3.94
C ALA A 99 -3.21 -2.58 -4.53
N ASN A 100 -4.52 -2.82 -4.48
CA ASN A 100 -5.20 -3.95 -5.11
C ASN A 100 -4.73 -5.33 -4.60
N TRP A 101 -4.38 -5.43 -3.31
CA TRP A 101 -3.96 -6.68 -2.69
C TRP A 101 -5.10 -7.36 -1.92
N SER A 102 -5.48 -6.84 -0.75
CA SER A 102 -6.53 -7.50 0.05
C SER A 102 -7.94 -7.14 -0.39
N ARG A 103 -8.11 -5.94 -0.97
CA ARG A 103 -9.37 -5.48 -1.55
C ARG A 103 -9.11 -4.85 -2.91
N ARG A 104 -10.02 -5.10 -3.86
CA ARG A 104 -9.91 -4.57 -5.22
C ARG A 104 -9.85 -3.04 -5.19
N GLY A 105 -8.81 -2.47 -5.78
CA GLY A 105 -8.65 -1.01 -5.89
C GLY A 105 -8.18 -0.29 -4.62
N ALA A 106 -8.16 -0.95 -3.46
CA ALA A 106 -7.82 -0.30 -2.19
C ALA A 106 -6.30 -0.15 -2.03
N ILE A 107 -5.88 0.92 -1.38
CA ILE A 107 -4.51 1.12 -0.91
C ILE A 107 -4.35 0.51 0.48
N GLU A 108 -3.22 -0.15 0.69
CA GLU A 108 -2.73 -0.67 1.94
C GLU A 108 -1.36 -0.03 2.20
N THR A 109 -1.20 0.62 3.35
CA THR A 109 0.03 1.35 3.74
C THR A 109 0.64 0.68 4.96
N ASP A 110 1.96 0.61 5.01
CA ASP A 110 2.74 0.04 6.11
C ASP A 110 2.32 -1.38 6.53
N VAL A 111 1.85 -2.19 5.56
CA VAL A 111 1.42 -3.57 5.81
C VAL A 111 2.60 -4.55 5.75
N ARG A 112 2.61 -5.54 6.62
CA ARG A 112 3.75 -6.45 6.80
C ARG A 112 3.96 -7.35 5.58
N ALA A 113 5.22 -7.53 5.18
CA ALA A 113 5.67 -8.64 4.38
C ALA A 113 6.89 -9.30 5.02
N VAL A 114 6.83 -10.62 5.10
CA VAL A 114 7.83 -11.45 5.77
C VAL A 114 8.47 -12.37 4.75
N ASP A 115 9.80 -12.38 4.69
CA ASP A 115 10.56 -13.37 3.96
C ASP A 115 10.38 -14.74 4.63
N VAL A 116 9.82 -15.69 3.89
CA VAL A 116 9.60 -17.07 4.33
C VAL A 116 10.48 -18.06 3.57
N SER A 117 11.41 -17.60 2.73
CA SER A 117 12.33 -18.46 2.00
C SER A 117 13.24 -19.23 2.97
N SER A 118 13.60 -20.45 2.61
CA SER A 118 14.52 -21.27 3.42
C SER A 118 15.92 -20.66 3.52
N ALA A 119 16.34 -19.90 2.49
CA ALA A 119 17.67 -19.31 2.40
C ALA A 119 17.79 -17.91 3.04
N GLY A 120 16.67 -17.22 3.30
CA GLY A 120 16.71 -15.83 3.76
C GLY A 120 17.18 -14.83 2.72
N ASP A 121 16.92 -15.15 1.47
CA ASP A 121 17.33 -14.40 0.29
C ASP A 121 16.17 -13.63 -0.34
N TRP A 122 15.05 -13.49 0.39
CA TRP A 122 13.83 -12.84 -0.11
C TRP A 122 13.29 -13.48 -1.40
N SER A 123 13.53 -14.76 -1.67
CA SER A 123 12.96 -15.43 -2.86
C SER A 123 11.48 -15.81 -2.70
N GLU A 124 10.95 -15.83 -1.47
CA GLU A 124 9.57 -16.17 -1.18
C GLU A 124 9.04 -15.35 0.01
N VAL A 125 7.87 -14.73 -0.13
CA VAL A 125 7.29 -13.88 0.92
C VAL A 125 5.86 -14.27 1.27
N ARG A 126 5.45 -13.96 2.50
CA ARG A 126 4.04 -13.83 2.87
C ARG A 126 3.74 -12.37 3.13
N VAL A 127 2.56 -11.93 2.72
CA VAL A 127 2.12 -10.54 2.87
C VAL A 127 0.88 -10.53 3.72
N TRP A 128 0.73 -9.48 4.53
CA TRP A 128 -0.51 -9.17 5.24
C TRP A 128 -1.73 -9.25 4.31
N TYR A 129 -2.86 -9.70 4.86
CA TYR A 129 -4.11 -9.84 4.12
C TYR A 129 -5.30 -9.42 4.98
N GLY A 130 -5.96 -8.34 4.58
CA GLY A 130 -7.02 -7.70 5.35
C GLY A 130 -8.15 -8.59 5.83
N PRO A 131 -8.72 -9.48 5.01
CA PRO A 131 -9.75 -10.42 5.47
C PRO A 131 -9.28 -11.37 6.58
N GLN A 132 -7.98 -11.63 6.71
CA GLN A 132 -7.42 -12.42 7.81
C GLN A 132 -7.01 -11.56 9.02
N GLY A 133 -6.91 -10.24 8.86
CA GLY A 133 -6.45 -9.33 9.91
C GLY A 133 -4.99 -9.55 10.32
N GLY A 134 -4.17 -10.14 9.45
CA GLY A 134 -2.80 -10.55 9.76
C GLY A 134 -2.05 -11.04 8.54
N LEU A 135 -0.92 -11.71 8.77
CA LEU A 135 -0.12 -12.31 7.70
C LEU A 135 -0.94 -13.35 6.93
N GLY A 136 -0.97 -13.25 5.61
CA GLY A 136 -1.64 -14.22 4.76
C GLY A 136 -0.98 -15.60 4.84
N THR A 137 -1.77 -16.64 4.54
CA THR A 137 -1.32 -18.05 4.53
C THR A 137 -0.60 -18.46 3.25
N SER A 138 -0.78 -17.73 2.16
CA SER A 138 -0.15 -18.02 0.87
C SER A 138 1.27 -17.46 0.83
N SER A 139 2.22 -18.31 0.46
CA SER A 139 3.57 -17.89 0.10
C SER A 139 3.62 -17.52 -1.38
N TYR A 140 4.33 -16.44 -1.69
CA TYR A 140 4.46 -15.89 -3.04
C TYR A 140 5.94 -15.80 -3.43
N PRO A 141 6.34 -16.41 -4.56
CA PRO A 141 7.67 -16.21 -5.10
C PRO A 141 7.84 -14.77 -5.58
N VAL A 142 9.03 -14.21 -5.38
CA VAL A 142 9.39 -12.87 -5.81
C VAL A 142 10.73 -12.88 -6.54
N LYS A 143 10.92 -11.94 -7.46
CA LYS A 143 12.18 -11.78 -8.19
C LYS A 143 13.24 -11.01 -7.39
N GLY A 144 12.81 -10.21 -6.42
CA GLY A 144 13.64 -9.31 -5.65
C GLY A 144 13.13 -7.87 -5.68
N PHE A 145 14.03 -6.93 -5.45
CA PHE A 145 13.76 -5.50 -5.32
C PHE A 145 14.32 -4.72 -6.51
N ILE A 146 13.52 -3.80 -7.03
CA ILE A 146 13.93 -2.79 -8.01
C ILE A 146 14.20 -1.50 -7.24
N TYR A 147 15.39 -0.94 -7.37
CA TYR A 147 15.80 0.22 -6.59
C TYR A 147 15.47 1.52 -7.32
N SER A 148 14.72 2.41 -6.66
CA SER A 148 14.30 3.71 -7.18
C SER A 148 15.44 4.74 -7.29
N GLY A 149 16.55 4.50 -6.57
CA GLY A 149 17.67 5.45 -6.46
C GLY A 149 17.37 6.69 -5.60
N HIS A 150 16.18 6.79 -5.01
CA HIS A 150 15.70 7.94 -4.23
C HIS A 150 14.88 7.46 -3.03
N ALA A 151 14.86 8.25 -1.94
CA ALA A 151 14.02 7.96 -0.77
C ALA A 151 12.52 8.02 -1.13
N PRO A 152 11.65 7.19 -0.50
CA PRO A 152 10.22 7.14 -0.80
C PRO A 152 9.53 8.48 -0.51
N THR A 153 8.60 8.89 -1.38
CA THR A 153 7.73 10.06 -1.16
C THR A 153 6.52 9.65 -0.31
N THR A 154 6.39 10.20 0.89
CA THR A 154 5.32 9.87 1.85
C THR A 154 4.03 10.68 1.64
N ASP A 155 3.94 11.51 0.61
CA ASP A 155 2.80 12.42 0.38
C ASP A 155 1.53 11.72 -0.15
N ALA A 156 1.45 10.38 -0.11
CA ALA A 156 0.27 9.64 -0.53
C ALA A 156 -0.87 9.81 0.49
N GLU A 157 -2.04 10.22 -0.02
CA GLU A 157 -3.30 10.39 0.74
C GLU A 157 -3.55 9.26 1.75
N PRO A 158 -4.12 9.57 2.93
CA PRO A 158 -4.26 8.60 4.00
C PRO A 158 -5.17 7.44 3.57
N ALA A 159 -4.52 6.28 3.33
CA ALA A 159 -5.19 5.02 3.09
C ALA A 159 -5.82 4.48 4.38
N VAL A 160 -6.66 3.45 4.24
CA VAL A 160 -7.23 2.71 5.37
C VAL A 160 -6.09 2.22 6.26
N GLU A 161 -5.92 2.88 7.41
CA GLU A 161 -4.95 2.52 8.43
C GLU A 161 -5.35 1.15 8.97
N TYR A 162 -4.72 0.10 8.45
CA TYR A 162 -4.79 -1.20 9.10
C TYR A 162 -3.87 -1.11 10.30
N PRO A 163 -4.37 -1.37 11.52
CA PRO A 163 -3.53 -1.30 12.71
C PRO A 163 -2.31 -2.18 12.44
N HIS A 164 -1.15 -1.52 12.46
CA HIS A 164 0.13 -2.18 12.52
C HIS A 164 -0.04 -3.29 13.56
N GLY A 165 0.26 -4.52 13.16
CA GLY A 165 0.12 -5.69 14.02
C GLY A 165 1.09 -5.55 15.17
N ALA A 166 0.71 -4.74 16.16
CA ALA A 166 1.37 -4.62 17.43
C ALA A 166 1.23 -6.00 18.06
N ASP A 167 2.34 -6.73 18.02
CA ASP A 167 2.79 -7.57 19.10
C ASP A 167 2.04 -7.23 20.40
N ARG A 168 1.21 -8.19 20.83
CA ARG A 168 0.43 -8.09 22.07
C ARG A 168 1.32 -7.90 23.32
N GLU A 169 2.64 -8.02 23.21
CA GLU A 169 3.58 -7.85 24.31
C GLU A 169 3.77 -6.39 24.73
N THR A 170 3.84 -5.44 23.79
CA THR A 170 4.16 -4.04 24.14
C THR A 170 3.00 -3.33 24.87
N ARG A 171 1.75 -3.83 24.75
CA ARG A 171 0.60 -3.28 25.48
C ARG A 171 0.49 -3.73 26.93
N VAL A 172 1.09 -4.86 27.31
CA VAL A 172 1.03 -5.34 28.70
C VAL A 172 2.00 -4.55 29.59
N LEU A 173 3.16 -4.17 29.06
CA LEU A 173 4.15 -3.39 29.82
C LEU A 173 3.72 -1.93 30.03
N ALA A 174 2.97 -1.35 29.09
CA ALA A 174 2.46 0.02 29.21
C ALA A 174 1.30 0.17 30.22
N PHE A 175 0.60 -0.92 30.56
CA PHE A 175 -0.49 -0.91 31.55
C PHE A 175 -0.01 -1.16 32.98
N VAL A 176 1.14 -1.80 33.18
CA VAL A 176 1.66 -2.13 34.52
C VAL A 176 2.49 -0.98 35.12
N GLY A 177 3.08 -0.11 34.31
CA GLY A 177 3.95 0.98 34.78
C GLY A 177 3.27 2.28 35.25
N LYS A 178 1.95 2.29 35.50
CA LYS A 178 1.19 3.50 35.88
C LYS A 178 0.36 3.36 37.16
N MET A 179 0.66 2.35 37.96
CA MET A 179 0.15 2.19 39.33
C MET A 179 1.34 2.19 40.28
N ASP A 180 1.96 3.35 40.47
CA ASP A 180 2.72 3.75 41.66
C ASP A 180 2.80 5.29 41.70
#